data_AF-A0A2N2Z165-F1
#
_entry.id   AF-A0A2N2Z165-F1
#
_cell.length_a   1.000
_cell.length_b   1.000
_cell.length_c   1.000
_cell.angle_alpha   90.00
_cell.angle_beta   90.00
_cell.angle_gamma   90.00
#
_symmetry.space_group_name_H-M   'P 1'
#
loop_
_entity.id
_entity.type
_entity.pdbx_description
1 polymer ?
#
loop_
_entity_poly.entity_id
_entity_poly.type
_entity_poly.pdbx_seq_one_letter_code
_entity_poly.pdbx_strand_id
1 'polypeptide(L)'
;MIYIELFTTFFLIGLFTFGGGYAMISLIQNEVVVNHGWVDATTFTDIIAISQMTPGPIGINSATYIGYTVTDNIWGSIVATLGVCLPSFIIILLIAFLYNQFKKNRWFNAALSGIRPVIPGLIASAAITLVTP
;
A
#
# COMPACT_ATOMS: atom_id res chain seq x y z
N MET A 1 4.14 -16.43 -15.66
CA MET A 1 3.03 -15.61 -16.21
C MET A 1 3.16 -14.25 -15.56
N ILE A 2 3.93 -13.33 -16.18
CA ILE A 2 4.45 -12.15 -15.49
C ILE A 2 3.36 -11.28 -14.84
N TYR A 3 2.20 -11.13 -15.49
CA TYR A 3 1.07 -10.39 -14.94
C TYR A 3 0.48 -11.02 -13.67
N ILE A 4 0.42 -12.36 -13.60
CA ILE A 4 -0.11 -13.04 -12.40
C ILE A 4 0.88 -12.86 -11.25
N GLU A 5 2.18 -13.03 -11.50
CA GLU A 5 3.20 -12.84 -10.48
C GLU A 5 3.20 -11.40 -9.97
N LEU A 6 3.20 -10.40 -10.86
CA LEU A 6 3.05 -8.99 -10.51
C LEU A 6 1.82 -8.76 -9.63
N PHE A 7 0.66 -9.26 -10.05
CA PHE A 7 -0.57 -9.11 -9.29
C PHE A 7 -0.44 -9.71 -7.89
N THR A 8 0.02 -10.96 -7.77
CA THR A 8 0.14 -11.65 -6.48
C THR A 8 1.14 -10.99 -5.55
N THR A 9 2.29 -10.56 -6.08
CA THR A 9 3.34 -9.90 -5.31
C THR A 9 2.84 -8.56 -4.77
N PHE A 10 2.27 -7.72 -5.62
CA PHE A 10 1.72 -6.43 -5.18
C PHE A 10 0.48 -6.58 -4.30
N PHE A 11 -0.34 -7.62 -4.48
CA PHE A 11 -1.44 -7.96 -3.59
C PHE A 11 -0.97 -8.35 -2.19
N LEU A 12 0.10 -9.14 -2.08
CA LEU A 12 0.71 -9.47 -0.80
C LEU A 12 1.33 -8.23 -0.14
N ILE A 13 2.05 -7.42 -0.90
CA ILE A 13 2.61 -6.16 -0.39
C ILE A 13 1.48 -5.25 0.14
N GLY A 14 0.37 -5.14 -0.59
CA GLY A 14 -0.81 -4.39 -0.15
C GLY A 14 -1.45 -4.93 1.13
N LEU A 15 -1.42 -6.25 1.36
CA LEU A 15 -1.86 -6.88 2.62
C LEU A 15 -0.92 -6.59 3.80
N PHE A 16 0.38 -6.49 3.56
CA PHE A 16 1.41 -6.41 4.61
C PHE A 16 2.05 -5.01 4.75
N THR A 17 1.36 -3.96 4.30
CA THR A 17 1.82 -2.56 4.50
C THR A 17 1.52 -2.07 5.91
N PHE A 18 2.25 -2.60 6.90
CA PHE A 18 2.23 -2.11 8.27
C PHE A 18 3.53 -1.34 8.56
N GLY A 19 3.42 -0.07 8.96
CA GLY A 19 4.60 0.77 9.28
C GLY A 19 4.88 1.94 8.35
N GLY A 20 3.95 2.29 7.45
CA GLY A 20 4.03 3.48 6.60
C GLY A 20 4.85 3.28 5.31
N GLY A 21 5.14 4.38 4.61
CA GLY A 21 5.74 4.34 3.26
C GLY A 21 7.11 3.67 3.20
N TYR A 22 7.96 3.84 4.22
CA TYR A 22 9.31 3.26 4.23
C TYR A 22 9.34 1.74 4.45
N ALA A 23 8.43 1.22 5.28
CA ALA A 23 8.24 -0.22 5.43
C ALA A 23 7.81 -0.85 4.10
N MET A 24 6.91 -0.16 3.39
CA MET A 24 6.42 -0.58 2.07
C MET A 24 7.54 -0.62 1.02
N ILE A 25 8.38 0.42 0.96
CA ILE A 25 9.52 0.48 0.02
C ILE A 25 10.48 -0.70 0.27
N SER A 26 10.75 -1.01 1.54
CA SER A 26 11.63 -2.14 1.91
C SER A 26 11.06 -3.49 1.45
N LEU A 27 9.74 -3.70 1.61
CA LEU A 27 9.06 -4.89 1.11
C LEU A 27 9.09 -4.98 -0.42
N ILE A 28 8.82 -3.87 -1.11
CA ILE A 28 8.87 -3.82 -2.58
C ILE A 28 10.30 -4.12 -3.07
N GLN A 29 11.32 -3.54 -2.45
CA GLN A 29 12.72 -3.78 -2.82
C GLN A 29 13.07 -5.27 -2.69
N ASN A 30 12.69 -5.89 -1.57
CA ASN A 30 12.95 -7.32 -1.35
C ASN A 30 12.28 -8.19 -2.41
N GLU A 31 11.01 -7.93 -2.73
CA GLU A 31 10.32 -8.74 -3.73
C GLU A 31 10.83 -8.49 -5.15
N VAL A 32 10.95 -7.23 -5.56
CA VAL A 32 11.19 -6.87 -6.96
C VAL A 32 12.67 -7.01 -7.34
N VAL A 33 13.59 -6.68 -6.43
CA VAL A 33 15.05 -6.73 -6.69
C VAL A 33 15.66 -8.05 -6.24
N VAL A 34 15.34 -8.53 -5.03
CA VAL A 34 16.02 -9.70 -4.44
C VAL A 34 15.36 -11.01 -4.85
N ASN A 35 14.04 -11.15 -4.66
CA ASN A 35 13.35 -12.41 -4.90
C ASN A 35 13.08 -12.67 -6.38
N HIS A 36 12.53 -11.67 -7.08
CA HIS A 36 12.15 -11.81 -8.49
C HIS A 36 13.24 -11.36 -9.46
N GLY A 37 14.10 -10.42 -9.05
CA GLY A 37 15.13 -9.84 -9.92
C GLY A 37 14.57 -9.16 -11.17
N TRP A 38 13.34 -8.61 -11.10
CA TRP A 38 12.71 -7.95 -12.24
C TRP A 38 13.36 -6.62 -12.61
N VAL A 39 13.93 -5.93 -11.62
CA VAL A 39 14.70 -4.69 -11.81
C VAL A 39 15.96 -4.73 -10.95
N ASP A 40 17.02 -4.06 -11.38
CA ASP A 40 18.23 -3.90 -10.58
C ASP A 40 18.06 -2.80 -9.51
N ALA A 41 18.98 -2.75 -8.55
CA ALA A 41 18.91 -1.80 -7.43
C ALA A 41 18.95 -0.33 -7.89
N THR A 42 19.67 -0.04 -8.98
CA THR A 42 19.76 1.29 -9.59
C THR A 42 18.44 1.71 -10.21
N THR A 43 17.83 0.86 -11.06
CA THR A 43 16.52 1.14 -11.65
C THR A 43 15.44 1.24 -10.58
N PHE A 44 15.49 0.39 -9.55
CA PHE A 44 14.59 0.52 -8.40
C PHE A 44 14.69 1.89 -7.74
N THR A 45 15.91 2.37 -7.49
CA THR A 45 16.15 3.69 -6.88
C THR A 45 15.59 4.82 -7.75
N ASP A 46 15.77 4.74 -9.07
CA ASP A 46 15.21 5.70 -10.02
C ASP A 46 13.67 5.69 -10.00
N ILE A 47 13.05 4.50 -9.95
CA ILE A 47 11.60 4.36 -9.84
C ILE A 47 11.09 4.98 -8.54
N ILE A 48 11.77 4.76 -7.40
CA ILE A 48 11.41 5.38 -6.12
C ILE A 48 11.54 6.90 -6.20
N ALA A 49 12.60 7.42 -6.83
CA ALA A 49 12.78 8.86 -7.02
C ALA A 49 11.63 9.48 -7.82
N ILE A 50 11.25 8.86 -8.95
CA ILE A 50 10.10 9.29 -9.74
C ILE A 50 8.80 9.22 -8.91
N SER A 51 8.62 8.14 -8.16
CA SER A 51 7.43 7.92 -7.33
C SER A 51 7.25 9.00 -6.24
N GLN A 52 8.35 9.51 -5.69
CA GLN A 52 8.35 10.62 -4.73
C GLN A 52 8.06 11.98 -5.39
N MET A 53 8.48 12.18 -6.64
CA MET A 53 8.22 13.42 -7.38
C MET A 53 6.75 13.50 -7.82
N THR A 54 6.13 12.36 -8.11
CA THR A 54 4.71 12.29 -8.45
C THR A 54 3.82 12.45 -7.22
N PRO A 55 2.75 13.26 -7.28
CA PRO A 55 1.81 13.37 -6.18
C PRO A 55 1.11 12.03 -5.93
N GLY A 56 0.90 11.69 -4.66
CA GLY A 56 0.15 10.52 -4.24
C GLY A 56 0.91 9.55 -3.33
N PRO A 57 0.32 8.40 -2.99
CA PRO A 57 0.95 7.42 -2.11
C PRO A 57 2.12 6.73 -2.80
N ILE A 58 3.31 6.85 -2.22
CA ILE A 58 4.54 6.33 -2.82
C ILE A 58 4.44 4.87 -3.24
N GLY A 59 3.86 3.99 -2.43
CA GLY A 59 3.77 2.58 -2.78
C GLY A 59 2.90 2.29 -4.00
N ILE A 60 1.84 3.08 -4.22
CA ILE A 60 0.98 2.93 -5.40
C ILE A 60 1.74 3.42 -6.64
N ASN A 61 2.40 4.58 -6.54
CA ASN A 61 3.19 5.13 -7.62
C ASN A 61 4.32 4.16 -8.00
N SER A 62 5.06 3.64 -7.02
CA SER A 62 6.12 2.66 -7.23
C SER A 62 5.60 1.36 -7.85
N ALA A 63 4.47 0.82 -7.38
CA ALA A 63 3.85 -0.35 -8.01
C ALA A 63 3.49 -0.10 -9.48
N THR A 64 2.93 1.07 -9.78
CA THR A 64 2.53 1.48 -11.13
C THR A 64 3.73 1.55 -12.07
N TYR A 65 4.82 2.18 -11.64
CA TYR A 65 6.05 2.31 -12.42
C TYR A 65 6.79 0.99 -12.55
N ILE A 66 6.91 0.19 -11.48
CA ILE A 66 7.50 -1.15 -11.55
C ILE A 66 6.71 -2.02 -12.53
N GLY A 67 5.38 -2.03 -12.45
CA GLY A 67 4.55 -2.78 -13.40
C GLY A 67 4.80 -2.39 -14.86
N TYR A 68 5.04 -1.10 -15.13
CA TYR A 68 5.44 -0.64 -16.46
C TYR A 68 6.82 -1.20 -16.84
N THR A 69 7.84 -0.94 -16.01
CA THR A 69 9.24 -1.30 -16.27
C THR A 69 9.44 -2.80 -16.45
N VAL A 70 8.70 -3.64 -15.73
CA VAL A 70 8.83 -5.09 -15.80
C VAL A 70 8.18 -5.70 -17.05
N THR A 71 7.20 -5.02 -17.65
CA THR A 71 6.42 -5.57 -18.78
C THR A 71 6.55 -4.77 -20.07
N ASP A 72 7.23 -3.62 -20.04
CA ASP A 72 7.27 -2.60 -21.08
C ASP A 72 5.87 -2.24 -21.62
N ASN A 73 4.86 -2.33 -20.75
CA ASN A 73 3.46 -2.22 -21.14
C ASN A 73 2.61 -1.59 -20.04
N ILE A 74 1.68 -0.73 -20.43
CA ILE A 74 0.73 -0.07 -19.53
C ILE A 74 -0.17 -1.07 -18.79
N TRP A 75 -0.39 -2.26 -19.37
CA TRP A 75 -1.11 -3.33 -18.69
C TRP A 75 -0.40 -3.80 -17.43
N GLY A 76 0.94 -3.81 -17.40
CA GLY A 76 1.69 -4.19 -16.20
C GLY A 76 1.50 -3.17 -15.08
N SER A 77 1.46 -1.87 -15.43
CA SER A 77 1.09 -0.82 -14.48
C SER A 77 -0.28 -1.07 -13.88
N ILE A 78 -1.31 -1.25 -14.72
CA ILE A 78 -2.69 -1.46 -14.26
C ILE A 78 -2.75 -2.67 -13.31
N VAL A 79 -2.12 -3.78 -13.67
CA VAL A 79 -2.14 -5.02 -12.88
C VAL A 79 -1.44 -4.84 -11.53
N ALA A 80 -0.27 -4.21 -11.49
CA ALA A 80 0.46 -3.95 -10.25
C ALA A 80 -0.30 -2.95 -9.34
N THR A 81 -0.83 -1.87 -9.91
CA THR A 81 -1.64 -0.87 -9.19
C THR A 81 -2.91 -1.50 -8.60
N LEU A 82 -3.61 -2.33 -9.37
CA LEU A 82 -4.78 -3.06 -8.86
C LEU A 82 -4.37 -4.06 -7.79
N GLY A 83 -3.27 -4.79 -7.99
CA GLY A 83 -2.71 -5.71 -7.00
C GLY A 83 -2.53 -5.02 -5.65
N VAL A 84 -1.83 -3.89 -5.59
CA VAL A 84 -1.55 -3.20 -4.31
C VAL A 84 -2.78 -2.53 -3.68
N CYS A 85 -3.75 -2.06 -4.48
CA CYS A 85 -4.93 -1.35 -3.98
C CYS A 85 -6.06 -2.28 -3.53
N LEU A 86 -6.21 -3.44 -4.16
CA LEU A 86 -7.32 -4.36 -3.91
C LEU A 86 -7.43 -4.86 -2.47
N PRO A 87 -6.35 -5.24 -1.76
CA PRO A 87 -6.43 -5.68 -0.38
C PRO A 87 -7.15 -4.68 0.53
N SER A 88 -6.70 -3.43 0.50
CA SER A 88 -7.28 -2.34 1.28
C SER A 88 -8.74 -2.08 0.91
N PHE A 89 -9.05 -2.15 -0.39
CA PHE A 89 -10.42 -2.00 -0.90
C PHE A 89 -11.35 -3.13 -0.40
N ILE A 90 -10.89 -4.38 -0.40
CA ILE A 90 -11.65 -5.53 0.11
C ILE A 90 -11.88 -5.38 1.62
N ILE A 91 -10.85 -4.98 2.37
CA ILE A 91 -10.93 -4.80 3.82
C ILE A 91 -11.97 -3.72 4.18
N ILE A 92 -11.95 -2.56 3.51
CA ILE A 92 -12.92 -1.49 3.82
C ILE A 92 -14.35 -1.89 3.45
N LEU A 93 -14.55 -2.61 2.34
CA LEU A 93 -15.87 -3.13 1.97
C LEU A 93 -16.38 -4.15 2.99
N LEU A 94 -15.49 -5.04 3.47
CA LEU A 94 -15.84 -6.01 4.51
C LEU A 94 -16.25 -5.30 5.81
N ILE A 95 -15.50 -4.28 6.23
CA ILE A 95 -15.83 -3.46 7.41
C ILE A 95 -17.18 -2.75 7.21
N ALA A 96 -17.44 -2.18 6.04
CA ALA A 96 -18.70 -1.51 5.75
C ALA A 96 -19.90 -2.48 5.77
N PHE A 97 -19.73 -3.68 5.22
CA PHE A 97 -20.74 -4.75 5.26
C PHE A 97 -21.03 -5.18 6.71
N LEU A 98 -19.99 -5.45 7.49
CA LEU A 98 -20.12 -5.80 8.92
C LEU A 98 -20.75 -4.66 9.71
N TYR A 99 -20.42 -3.41 9.39
CA TYR A 99 -21.03 -2.25 10.02
C TYR A 99 -22.54 -2.23 9.83
N ASN A 100 -23.04 -2.48 8.62
CA ASN A 100 -24.48 -2.46 8.38
C ASN A 100 -25.22 -3.59 9.12
N GLN A 101 -24.60 -4.77 9.27
CA GLN A 101 -25.15 -5.86 10.07
C GLN A 101 -25.13 -5.57 11.57
N PHE A 102 -24.02 -5.09 12.12
CA PHE A 102 -23.79 -4.99 13.56
C PHE A 102 -24.01 -3.59 14.15
N LYS A 103 -24.50 -2.61 13.38
CA LYS A 103 -24.76 -1.24 13.86
C LYS A 103 -25.72 -1.13 15.05
N LYS A 104 -26.51 -2.16 15.36
CA LYS A 104 -27.39 -2.18 16.54
C LYS A 104 -26.67 -2.72 17.80
N ASN A 105 -25.50 -3.33 17.66
CA ASN A 105 -24.72 -3.85 18.77
C ASN A 105 -23.94 -2.71 19.44
N ARG A 106 -24.20 -2.50 20.73
CA ARG A 106 -23.56 -1.45 21.54
C ARG A 106 -22.04 -1.56 21.56
N TRP A 107 -21.49 -2.77 21.62
CA TRP A 107 -20.04 -3.00 21.68
C TRP A 107 -19.35 -2.62 20.37
N PHE A 108 -19.98 -2.95 19.24
CA PHE A 108 -19.45 -2.66 17.92
C PHE A 108 -19.42 -1.13 17.66
N ASN A 109 -20.49 -0.41 18.01
CA ASN A 109 -20.51 1.04 17.94
C ASN A 109 -19.51 1.70 18.91
N ALA A 110 -19.37 1.17 20.12
CA ALA A 110 -18.39 1.68 21.09
C ALA A 110 -16.95 1.56 20.56
N ALA A 111 -16.59 0.40 19.99
CA ALA A 111 -15.28 0.20 19.38
C ALA A 111 -15.02 1.19 18.23
N LEU A 112 -15.98 1.36 17.32
CA LEU A 112 -15.84 2.29 16.19
C LEU A 112 -15.76 3.75 16.66
N SER A 113 -16.52 4.10 17.69
CA SER A 113 -16.51 5.44 18.28
C SER A 113 -15.20 5.75 18.99
N GLY A 114 -14.54 4.73 19.56
CA GLY A 114 -13.18 4.83 20.12
C GLY A 114 -12.10 4.99 19.04
N ILE A 115 -12.24 4.31 17.90
CA ILE A 115 -11.27 4.41 16.79
C ILE A 115 -11.28 5.81 16.16
N ARG A 116 -12.46 6.45 16.04
CA ARG A 116 -12.62 7.77 15.41
C ARG A 116 -11.67 8.86 15.93
N PRO A 117 -11.53 9.10 17.26
CA PRO A 117 -10.57 10.07 17.80
C PRO A 117 -9.13 9.54 17.84
N VAL A 118 -8.92 8.21 17.87
CA VAL A 118 -7.57 7.62 17.87
C VAL A 118 -6.82 7.93 16.57
N ILE A 119 -7.50 7.90 15.42
CA ILE A 119 -6.89 8.17 14.11
C ILE A 119 -6.23 9.57 14.06
N PRO A 120 -6.95 10.70 14.29
CA PRO A 120 -6.32 12.01 14.30
C PRO A 120 -5.31 12.16 15.44
N GLY A 121 -5.49 11.47 16.57
CA GLY A 121 -4.50 11.44 17.65
C GLY A 121 -3.16 10.80 17.23
N LEU A 122 -3.21 9.69 16.50
CA LEU A 122 -2.00 9.05 15.94
C LEU A 122 -1.33 9.92 14.88
N ILE A 123 -2.11 10.57 14.02
CA ILE A 123 -1.59 11.52 13.03
C ILE A 123 -0.93 12.71 13.72
N ALA A 124 -1.57 13.28 14.74
CA ALA A 124 -1.01 14.36 15.54
C ALA A 124 0.27 13.93 16.27
N SER A 125 0.30 12.72 16.84
CA SER A 125 1.51 12.16 17.45
C SER A 125 2.66 12.05 16.45
N ALA A 126 2.40 11.50 15.26
CA ALA A 126 3.41 11.40 14.22
C ALA A 126 3.91 12.78 13.77
N ALA A 127 3.01 13.76 13.66
CA ALA A 127 3.36 15.14 13.33
C ALA A 127 4.23 15.81 14.41
N ILE A 128 3.89 15.61 15.69
CA ILE A 128 4.69 16.12 16.82
C ILE A 128 6.08 15.49 16.78
N THR A 129 6.18 14.16 16.67
CA THR A 129 7.46 13.45 16.57
C THR A 129 8.31 13.93 15.39
N LEU A 130 7.71 14.34 14.27
CA LEU A 130 8.44 14.86 13.13
C LEU A 130 9.00 16.28 13.39
N VAL A 131 8.29 17.10 14.17
CA VAL A 131 8.66 18.49 14.47
C VAL A 131 9.61 18.59 15.67
N THR A 132 9.49 17.69 16.64
CA THR A 132 10.37 17.64 17.82
C THR A 132 11.44 16.58 17.62
N PRO A 133 12.73 16.96 17.48
CA PRO A 133 13.84 16.04 17.23
C PRO A 133 14.11 15.07 18.39
#